data_AF-A0A834CQC7-F1
#
_entry.id   AF-A0A834CQC7-F1
#
_cell.length_a   1.000
_cell.length_b   1.000
_cell.length_c   1.000
_cell.angle_alpha   90.00
_cell.angle_beta   90.00
_cell.angle_gamma   90.00
#
_symmetry.space_group_name_H-M   'P 1'
#
loop_
_entity.id
_entity.type
_entity.pdbx_description
1 polymer ?
#
loop_
_entity_poly.entity_id
_entity_poly.type
_entity_poly.pdbx_seq_one_letter_code
_entity_poly.pdbx_strand_id
1 'polypeptide(L)'
;MKGTVWICCLLSLLLLQATAEEEDHTSVLRDTSHIDETLRLATEERASDFAAAIQKLRKIYHTSIKPMEQAYKYNELRQHEISAYPGRTLGDSATDGEITSKPMVLFLGPWSVGKSSMINYLLGLHDSPYQLYTGAEPTTSEFTVIMHGEKIRSVEGIVMAADSSRSFSPLEKFGQNFLEKLIGIEMPHKLLERVTFVDTPGIIENRKQQERGYPFNDVCQWFIDRADLIFVVFDPTKLDVGLELEMLFKQLKGRESQIRIILNKADNLATQDLMRVYGALFWSLAPLINVTEPPRVYVSSFWPYDYAPDTSRELFKREEISLLEDLNQVIENRMENKIAFIRQHGIRVRIHWPAGRPLRPDL
;
A
#
# COMPACT_ATOMS: atom_id res chain seq x y z
N MET A 1 58.65 -18.47 -23.35
CA MET A 1 57.83 -17.30 -23.77
C MET A 1 56.35 -17.65 -23.94
N LYS A 2 55.67 -18.18 -22.90
CA LYS A 2 54.21 -18.46 -22.93
C LYS A 2 53.48 -18.09 -21.62
N GLY A 3 54.13 -17.36 -20.71
CA GLY A 3 53.55 -16.97 -19.41
C GLY A 3 53.06 -15.52 -19.33
N THR A 4 53.57 -14.63 -20.19
CA THR A 4 53.30 -13.18 -20.09
C THR A 4 52.05 -12.73 -20.84
N VAL A 5 51.57 -13.51 -21.82
CA VAL A 5 50.40 -13.16 -22.65
C VAL A 5 49.07 -13.44 -21.92
N TRP A 6 49.05 -14.40 -20.99
CA TRP A 6 47.83 -14.75 -20.25
C TRP A 6 47.46 -13.75 -19.16
N ILE A 7 48.46 -13.07 -18.57
CA ILE A 7 48.23 -12.07 -17.52
C ILE A 7 47.66 -10.78 -18.10
N CYS A 8 48.07 -10.38 -19.31
CA CYS A 8 47.48 -9.22 -19.99
C CYS A 8 46.02 -9.43 -20.42
N CYS A 9 45.63 -10.64 -20.84
CA CYS A 9 44.24 -10.94 -21.19
C CYS A 9 43.32 -11.06 -19.96
N LEU A 10 43.84 -11.50 -18.81
CA LEU A 10 43.08 -11.56 -17.56
C LEU A 10 42.93 -10.16 -16.94
N LEU A 11 43.96 -9.32 -16.98
CA LEU A 11 43.85 -7.93 -16.57
C LEU A 11 42.95 -7.12 -17.50
N SER A 12 42.96 -7.36 -18.82
CA SER A 12 42.04 -6.69 -19.73
C SER A 12 40.60 -7.17 -19.58
N LEU A 13 40.35 -8.45 -19.24
CA LEU A 13 38.99 -8.93 -18.88
C LEU A 13 38.50 -8.40 -17.53
N LEU A 14 39.39 -8.27 -16.53
CA LEU A 14 39.06 -7.66 -15.24
C LEU A 14 38.85 -6.15 -15.34
N LEU A 15 39.56 -5.47 -16.26
CA LEU A 15 39.32 -4.06 -16.59
C LEU A 15 38.06 -3.87 -17.47
N LEU A 16 37.69 -4.85 -18.30
CA LEU A 16 36.43 -4.83 -19.07
C LEU A 16 35.19 -5.14 -18.23
N GLN A 17 35.33 -5.84 -17.09
CA GLN A 17 34.24 -6.06 -16.13
C GLN A 17 34.11 -4.94 -15.09
N ALA A 18 35.04 -3.99 -15.06
CA ALA A 18 35.02 -2.84 -14.16
C ALA A 18 34.44 -1.56 -14.81
N THR A 19 34.11 -1.59 -16.09
CA THR A 19 33.25 -0.58 -16.73
C THR A 19 31.84 -1.13 -16.80
N ALA A 20 31.23 -1.36 -15.63
CA ALA A 20 29.80 -1.19 -15.56
C ALA A 20 29.55 0.26 -15.99
N GLU A 21 28.70 0.43 -16.99
CA GLU A 21 28.23 1.73 -17.44
C GLU A 21 27.61 2.45 -16.23
N GLU A 22 28.44 3.23 -15.52
CA GLU A 22 27.95 4.44 -14.87
C GLU A 22 27.55 5.35 -16.02
N GLU A 23 26.34 5.12 -16.54
CA GLU A 23 25.62 6.15 -17.28
C GLU A 23 25.43 7.33 -16.32
N ASP A 24 26.42 8.22 -16.32
CA ASP A 24 26.34 9.56 -15.77
C ASP A 24 25.34 10.36 -16.62
N HIS A 25 24.06 9.99 -16.53
CA HIS A 25 22.99 10.90 -16.87
C HIS A 25 23.13 12.04 -15.89
N THR A 26 23.57 13.19 -16.39
CA THR A 26 23.32 14.49 -15.75
C THR A 26 21.80 14.65 -15.64
N SER A 27 21.24 13.98 -14.65
CA SER A 27 19.83 13.66 -14.60
C SER A 27 19.11 14.90 -14.10
N VAL A 28 18.59 15.65 -15.06
CA VAL A 28 17.79 16.85 -14.78
C VAL A 28 16.59 16.41 -13.96
N LEU A 29 16.44 17.00 -12.77
CA LEU A 29 15.29 16.77 -11.91
C LEU A 29 14.05 17.43 -12.54
N ARG A 30 12.92 16.71 -12.54
CA ARG A 30 11.63 17.25 -12.95
C ARG A 30 11.09 18.21 -11.91
N ASP A 31 10.36 19.21 -12.38
CA ASP A 31 9.52 20.03 -11.52
C ASP A 31 8.40 19.15 -10.91
N THR A 32 8.36 19.11 -9.58
CA THR A 32 7.38 18.36 -8.77
C THR A 32 6.41 19.28 -8.03
N SER A 33 6.41 20.58 -8.32
CA SER A 33 5.52 21.57 -7.68
C SER A 33 4.03 21.20 -7.79
N HIS A 34 3.62 20.58 -8.90
CA HIS A 34 2.23 20.13 -9.09
C HIS A 34 1.79 19.08 -8.07
N ILE A 35 2.72 18.34 -7.43
CA ILE A 35 2.39 17.37 -6.39
C ILE A 35 1.82 18.08 -5.17
N ASP A 36 2.50 19.12 -4.70
CA ASP A 36 2.08 19.90 -3.54
C ASP A 36 0.76 20.64 -3.80
N GLU A 37 0.60 21.18 -5.01
CA GLU A 37 -0.61 21.86 -5.46
C GLU A 37 -1.81 20.90 -5.52
N THR A 38 -1.64 19.73 -6.17
CA THR A 38 -2.73 18.76 -6.36
C THR A 38 -3.14 18.11 -5.04
N LEU A 39 -2.18 17.81 -4.17
CA LEU A 39 -2.45 17.23 -2.85
C LEU A 39 -2.91 18.26 -1.81
N ARG A 40 -2.96 19.55 -2.17
CA ARG A 40 -3.41 20.66 -1.31
C ARG A 40 -2.70 20.66 0.04
N LEU A 41 -1.39 20.49 0.05
CA LEU A 41 -0.61 20.39 1.30
C LEU A 41 -0.57 21.70 2.11
N ALA A 42 -1.07 22.82 1.57
CA ALA A 42 -1.04 24.14 2.21
C ALA A 42 -2.32 24.51 3.01
N THR A 43 -3.43 23.78 2.88
CA THR A 43 -4.70 24.16 3.53
C THR A 43 -4.86 23.53 4.93
N GLU A 44 -4.73 24.32 5.99
CA GLU A 44 -4.88 23.90 7.40
C GLU A 44 -6.34 23.88 7.90
N GLU A 45 -7.28 24.49 7.17
CA GLU A 45 -8.60 24.90 7.71
C GLU A 45 -9.57 23.77 8.13
N ARG A 46 -9.28 22.49 7.86
CA ARG A 46 -10.24 21.38 8.12
C ARG A 46 -9.85 20.41 9.26
N ALA A 47 -8.75 20.64 9.97
CA ALA A 47 -8.25 19.68 10.96
C ALA A 47 -9.12 19.62 12.25
N SER A 48 -9.60 20.77 12.72
CA SER A 48 -10.40 20.88 13.96
C SER A 48 -11.78 20.24 13.84
N ASP A 49 -12.49 20.52 12.75
CA ASP A 49 -13.82 19.96 12.47
C ASP A 49 -13.76 18.43 12.30
N PHE A 50 -12.69 17.94 11.68
CA PHE A 50 -12.45 16.51 11.54
C PHE A 50 -12.25 15.83 12.90
N ALA A 51 -11.42 16.41 13.78
CA ALA A 51 -11.19 15.86 15.11
C ALA A 51 -12.50 15.77 15.93
N ALA A 52 -13.33 16.81 15.87
CA ALA A 52 -14.64 16.82 16.52
C ALA A 52 -15.58 15.73 15.95
N ALA A 53 -15.60 15.56 14.63
CA ALA A 53 -16.42 14.55 13.97
C ALA A 53 -15.98 13.11 14.32
N ILE A 54 -14.68 12.83 14.38
CA ILE A 54 -14.14 11.54 14.83
C ILE A 54 -14.52 11.26 16.28
N GLN A 55 -14.43 12.25 17.18
CA GLN A 55 -14.87 12.08 18.58
C GLN A 55 -16.37 11.77 18.67
N LYS A 56 -17.19 12.41 17.83
CA LYS A 56 -18.62 12.12 17.75
C LYS A 56 -18.88 10.68 17.28
N LEU A 57 -18.16 10.22 16.26
CA LEU A 57 -18.26 8.83 15.77
C LEU A 57 -17.84 7.82 16.84
N ARG A 58 -16.74 8.09 17.54
CA ARG A 58 -16.28 7.28 18.68
C ARG A 58 -17.35 7.18 19.76
N LYS A 59 -17.98 8.30 20.12
CA LYS A 59 -19.09 8.32 21.08
C LYS A 59 -20.27 7.45 20.61
N ILE A 60 -20.68 7.58 19.34
CA ILE A 60 -21.77 6.78 18.76
C ILE A 60 -21.44 5.28 18.82
N TYR A 61 -20.21 4.89 18.47
CA TYR A 61 -19.78 3.51 18.53
C TYR A 61 -19.90 2.93 19.95
N HIS A 62 -19.34 3.62 20.96
CA HIS A 62 -19.38 3.15 22.35
C HIS A 62 -20.78 3.17 22.97
N THR A 63 -21.65 4.11 22.57
CA THR A 63 -23.01 4.20 23.13
C THR A 63 -24.00 3.26 22.45
N SER A 64 -23.88 3.04 21.14
CA SER A 64 -24.92 2.34 20.36
C SER A 64 -24.50 0.97 19.83
N ILE A 65 -23.24 0.79 19.41
CA ILE A 65 -22.81 -0.43 18.72
C ILE A 65 -22.13 -1.40 19.69
N LYS A 66 -21.19 -0.91 20.50
CA LYS A 66 -20.43 -1.73 21.45
C LYS A 66 -21.31 -2.50 22.45
N PRO A 67 -22.39 -1.91 23.04
CA PRO A 67 -23.27 -2.68 23.92
C PRO A 67 -23.97 -3.83 23.20
N MET A 68 -24.30 -3.67 21.92
CA MET A 68 -24.92 -4.73 21.11
C MET A 68 -23.92 -5.85 20.79
N GLU A 69 -22.66 -5.51 20.48
CA GLU A 69 -21.61 -6.51 20.29
C GLU A 69 -21.43 -7.41 21.53
N GLN A 70 -21.40 -6.78 22.71
CA GLN A 70 -21.26 -7.47 24.00
C GLN A 70 -22.50 -8.31 24.32
N ALA A 71 -23.69 -7.73 24.19
CA ALA A 71 -24.95 -8.44 24.45
C ALA A 71 -25.11 -9.67 23.56
N TYR A 72 -24.64 -9.60 22.31
CA TYR A 72 -24.80 -10.68 21.33
C TYR A 72 -23.59 -11.59 21.23
N LYS A 73 -22.55 -11.39 22.04
CA LYS A 73 -21.29 -12.15 21.97
C LYS A 73 -20.75 -12.22 20.53
N TYR A 74 -20.93 -11.13 19.79
CA TYR A 74 -20.65 -11.07 18.36
C TYR A 74 -19.19 -11.46 18.05
N ASN A 75 -18.26 -11.03 18.90
CA ASN A 75 -16.84 -11.32 18.72
C ASN A 75 -16.48 -12.80 19.00
N GLU A 76 -17.18 -13.47 19.92
CA GLU A 76 -16.99 -14.89 20.26
C GLU A 76 -17.53 -15.80 19.14
N LEU A 77 -18.77 -15.54 18.69
CA LEU A 77 -19.44 -16.36 17.69
C LEU A 77 -18.78 -16.25 16.32
N ARG A 78 -18.27 -15.07 15.97
CA ARG A 78 -17.60 -14.83 14.69
C ARG A 78 -16.23 -15.50 14.59
N GLN A 79 -15.50 -15.68 15.69
CA GLN A 79 -14.25 -16.46 15.68
C GLN A 79 -14.48 -17.92 15.24
N HIS A 80 -15.71 -18.41 15.26
CA HIS A 80 -16.08 -19.74 14.78
C HIS A 80 -16.72 -19.74 13.37
N GLU A 81 -17.18 -18.60 12.86
CA GLU A 81 -17.82 -18.43 11.53
C GLU A 81 -16.86 -17.96 10.42
N ILE A 82 -15.54 -18.16 10.58
CA ILE A 82 -14.45 -17.58 9.76
C ILE A 82 -14.59 -17.77 8.23
N SER A 83 -15.50 -18.60 7.71
CA SER A 83 -15.68 -18.78 6.26
C SER A 83 -16.73 -17.88 5.57
N ALA A 84 -17.60 -17.17 6.29
CA ALA A 84 -18.82 -16.65 5.65
C ALA A 84 -18.72 -15.23 5.05
N TYR A 85 -17.83 -14.35 5.53
CA TYR A 85 -17.75 -12.96 5.05
C TYR A 85 -16.31 -12.41 5.07
N PRO A 86 -15.63 -12.32 3.91
CA PRO A 86 -14.37 -11.59 3.80
C PRO A 86 -14.61 -10.09 4.00
N GLY A 87 -13.80 -9.43 4.84
CA GLY A 87 -13.82 -7.97 4.99
C GLY A 87 -13.38 -7.43 6.35
N ARG A 88 -13.04 -6.13 6.35
CA ARG A 88 -12.64 -5.32 7.51
C ARG A 88 -13.66 -5.47 8.65
N THR A 89 -13.20 -5.78 9.86
CA THR A 89 -14.06 -5.89 11.03
C THR A 89 -13.40 -5.30 12.26
N LEU A 90 -14.20 -4.53 13.01
CA LEU A 90 -13.85 -4.06 14.34
C LEU A 90 -13.85 -5.27 15.29
N GLY A 91 -12.80 -5.42 16.09
CA GLY A 91 -12.70 -6.41 17.17
C GLY A 91 -12.29 -5.71 18.47
N ASP A 92 -12.65 -6.27 19.62
CA ASP A 92 -12.64 -5.61 20.94
C ASP A 92 -11.37 -4.82 21.30
N SER A 93 -10.18 -5.30 20.92
CA SER A 93 -8.88 -4.70 21.30
C SER A 93 -8.43 -3.53 20.40
N ALA A 94 -9.05 -3.33 19.23
CA ALA A 94 -8.55 -2.40 18.19
C ALA A 94 -9.54 -1.30 17.78
N THR A 95 -10.63 -1.13 18.53
CA THR A 95 -11.78 -0.31 18.13
C THR A 95 -11.49 1.17 18.07
N ASP A 96 -10.83 1.73 19.09
CA ASP A 96 -10.55 3.16 19.14
C ASP A 96 -9.47 3.57 18.13
N GLY A 97 -8.37 2.81 18.04
CA GLY A 97 -7.30 3.05 17.06
C GLY A 97 -7.78 2.90 15.61
N GLU A 98 -8.74 2.01 15.34
CA GLU A 98 -9.31 1.83 13.98
C GLU A 98 -10.31 2.93 13.61
N ILE A 99 -11.00 3.53 14.58
CA ILE A 99 -11.88 4.69 14.35
C ILE A 99 -11.04 5.95 14.11
N THR A 100 -9.97 6.15 14.88
CA THR A 100 -9.10 7.32 14.76
C THR A 100 -8.03 7.20 13.67
N SER A 101 -7.84 6.00 13.09
CA SER A 101 -6.82 5.80 12.06
C SER A 101 -7.06 6.63 10.81
N LYS A 102 -5.96 7.17 10.30
CA LYS A 102 -5.87 7.84 8.99
C LYS A 102 -6.14 6.83 7.87
N PRO A 103 -6.57 7.31 6.69
CA PRO A 103 -6.61 6.50 5.48
C PRO A 103 -5.29 5.77 5.23
N MET A 104 -5.38 4.51 4.84
CA MET A 104 -4.21 3.69 4.53
C MET A 104 -4.11 3.49 3.02
N VAL A 105 -2.96 3.82 2.45
CA VAL A 105 -2.62 3.57 1.05
C VAL A 105 -1.61 2.43 1.00
N LEU A 106 -1.99 1.33 0.35
CA LEU A 106 -1.21 0.11 0.27
C LEU A 106 -0.55 -0.03 -1.11
N PHE A 107 0.76 -0.25 -1.15
CA PHE A 107 1.49 -0.53 -2.38
C PHE A 107 1.72 -2.03 -2.52
N LEU A 108 1.23 -2.62 -3.60
CA LEU A 108 1.37 -4.03 -3.95
C LEU A 108 2.00 -4.17 -5.33
N GLY A 109 2.69 -5.29 -5.56
CA GLY A 109 3.21 -5.62 -6.87
C GLY A 109 4.51 -6.41 -6.82
N PRO A 110 4.96 -6.92 -7.98
CA PRO A 110 6.19 -7.70 -8.09
C PRO A 110 7.43 -6.99 -7.56
N TRP A 111 8.50 -7.76 -7.39
CA TRP A 111 9.79 -7.20 -7.02
C TRP A 111 10.35 -6.27 -8.12
N SER A 112 11.05 -5.21 -7.71
CA SER A 112 11.73 -4.26 -8.61
C SER A 112 10.80 -3.37 -9.47
N VAL A 113 9.48 -3.33 -9.22
CA VAL A 113 8.54 -2.47 -9.97
C VAL A 113 8.52 -0.99 -9.54
N GLY A 114 9.23 -0.63 -8.46
CA GLY A 114 9.37 0.77 -8.00
C GLY A 114 8.36 1.24 -6.95
N LYS A 115 7.82 0.35 -6.11
CA LYS A 115 6.93 0.71 -4.99
C LYS A 115 7.57 1.70 -4.01
N SER A 116 8.73 1.36 -3.46
CA SER A 116 9.48 2.20 -2.53
C SER A 116 9.95 3.51 -3.20
N SER A 117 10.36 3.44 -4.47
CA SER A 117 10.72 4.61 -5.28
C SER A 117 9.56 5.59 -5.44
N MET A 118 8.36 5.07 -5.68
CA MET A 118 7.15 5.88 -5.81
C MET A 118 6.76 6.53 -4.48
N ILE A 119 6.95 5.85 -3.33
CA ILE A 119 6.74 6.46 -2.02
C ILE A 119 7.75 7.59 -1.78
N ASN A 120 9.03 7.37 -2.09
CA ASN A 120 10.05 8.42 -2.02
C ASN A 120 9.70 9.60 -2.91
N TYR A 121 9.17 9.35 -4.11
CA TYR A 121 8.73 10.38 -5.04
C TYR A 121 7.57 11.21 -4.48
N LEU A 122 6.52 10.57 -3.97
CA LEU A 122 5.35 11.25 -3.39
C LEU A 122 5.67 12.05 -2.12
N LEU A 123 6.70 11.63 -1.37
CA LEU A 123 7.13 12.30 -0.14
C LEU A 123 8.31 13.26 -0.37
N GLY A 124 8.80 13.41 -1.61
CA GLY A 124 9.95 14.27 -1.91
C GLY A 124 11.23 13.87 -1.16
N LEU A 125 11.43 12.57 -0.89
CA LEU A 125 12.56 12.05 -0.11
C LEU A 125 13.82 11.75 -0.94
N HIS A 126 13.83 12.11 -2.22
CA HIS A 126 14.99 11.88 -3.08
C HIS A 126 16.21 12.67 -2.58
N ASP A 127 17.38 12.05 -2.61
CA ASP A 127 18.65 12.55 -2.06
C ASP A 127 18.60 12.91 -0.55
N SER A 128 17.54 12.48 0.15
CA SER A 128 17.41 12.62 1.59
C SER A 128 18.10 11.44 2.29
N PRO A 129 18.76 11.66 3.45
CA PRO A 129 19.27 10.56 4.27
C PRO A 129 18.16 9.62 4.79
N TYR A 130 16.89 10.00 4.61
CA TYR A 130 15.71 9.25 5.03
C TYR A 130 14.99 8.56 3.88
N GLN A 131 15.57 8.58 2.67
CA GLN A 131 15.07 7.86 1.52
C GLN A 131 14.89 6.38 1.85
N LEU A 132 13.73 5.81 1.50
CA LEU A 132 13.53 4.37 1.57
C LEU A 132 14.53 3.70 0.64
N TYR A 133 15.15 2.62 1.11
CA TYR A 133 16.15 1.90 0.33
C TYR A 133 15.55 1.41 -1.00
N THR A 134 16.16 1.82 -2.12
CA THR A 134 15.75 1.47 -3.48
C THR A 134 16.94 0.87 -4.22
N GLY A 135 17.30 -0.38 -3.89
CA GLY A 135 18.41 -1.10 -4.52
C GLY A 135 17.99 -2.24 -5.44
N ALA A 136 18.93 -2.70 -6.26
CA ALA A 136 18.75 -3.80 -7.21
C ALA A 136 18.76 -5.19 -6.56
N GLU A 137 19.02 -5.29 -5.27
CA GLU A 137 18.88 -6.54 -4.50
C GLU A 137 17.45 -6.65 -3.92
N PRO A 138 16.89 -7.88 -3.76
CA PRO A 138 15.62 -8.11 -3.08
C PRO A 138 15.74 -7.75 -1.59
N THR A 139 15.62 -6.46 -1.33
CA THR A 139 15.95 -5.80 -0.07
C THR A 139 14.72 -5.54 0.78
N THR A 140 13.56 -5.28 0.16
CA THR A 140 12.27 -5.18 0.87
C THR A 140 11.77 -6.59 1.23
N SER A 141 12.36 -7.18 2.27
CA SER A 141 11.84 -8.39 2.93
C SER A 141 10.79 -8.06 4.00
N GLU A 142 10.63 -6.77 4.29
CA GLU A 142 9.88 -6.21 5.41
C GLU A 142 8.65 -5.43 4.93
N PHE A 143 7.61 -5.41 5.75
CA PHE A 143 6.50 -4.48 5.59
C PHE A 143 6.90 -3.15 6.22
N THR A 144 6.88 -2.08 5.44
CA THR A 144 7.25 -0.74 5.91
C THR A 144 6.01 0.14 5.98
N VAL A 145 5.68 0.62 7.18
CA VAL A 145 4.56 1.53 7.42
C VAL A 145 5.10 2.93 7.64
N ILE A 146 4.85 3.83 6.69
CA ILE A 146 5.30 5.23 6.75
C ILE A 146 4.18 6.09 7.32
N MET A 147 4.45 6.71 8.45
CA MET A 147 3.49 7.48 9.25
C MET A 147 4.05 8.85 9.62
N HIS A 148 3.14 9.76 9.98
CA HIS A 148 3.55 11.03 10.54
C HIS A 148 4.09 10.85 11.96
N GLY A 149 5.19 11.55 12.27
CA GLY A 149 5.66 11.79 13.63
C GLY A 149 6.39 13.11 13.71
N GLU A 150 6.53 13.66 14.91
CA GLU A 150 7.22 14.95 15.14
C GLU A 150 8.70 14.89 14.77
N LYS A 151 9.30 13.70 14.85
CA LYS A 151 10.71 13.43 14.58
C LYS A 151 10.84 12.19 13.73
N ILE A 152 11.93 12.16 12.97
CA ILE A 152 12.25 11.00 12.15
C ILE A 152 12.76 9.88 13.05
N ARG A 153 12.07 8.74 13.05
CA ARG A 153 12.51 7.54 13.79
C ARG A 153 11.98 6.27 13.16
N SER A 154 12.75 5.20 13.32
CA SER A 154 12.29 3.84 13.07
C SER A 154 11.63 3.28 14.33
N VAL A 155 10.52 2.58 14.16
CA VAL A 155 9.74 1.93 15.21
C VAL A 155 9.60 0.46 14.84
N GLU A 156 10.00 -0.41 15.74
CA GLU A 156 9.89 -1.86 15.52
C GLU A 156 8.41 -2.30 15.53
N GLY A 157 8.10 -3.32 14.74
CA GLY A 157 6.74 -3.85 14.62
C GLY A 157 6.12 -4.29 15.95
N ILE A 158 6.93 -4.80 16.87
CA ILE A 158 6.47 -5.18 18.21
C ILE A 158 6.00 -3.96 19.03
N VAL A 159 6.71 -2.84 18.93
CA VAL A 159 6.34 -1.59 19.59
C VAL A 159 5.09 -0.98 18.92
N MET A 160 5.01 -1.08 17.59
CA MET A 160 3.82 -0.64 16.86
C MET A 160 2.56 -1.42 17.24
N ALA A 161 2.69 -2.72 17.48
CA ALA A 161 1.57 -3.58 17.81
C ALA A 161 1.13 -3.40 19.28
N ALA A 162 2.07 -3.19 20.19
CA ALA A 162 1.79 -2.89 21.60
C ALA A 162 1.08 -1.53 21.81
N ASP A 163 1.23 -0.59 20.87
CA ASP A 163 0.59 0.73 20.95
C ASP A 163 -0.89 0.67 20.56
N SER A 164 -1.76 0.56 21.57
CA SER A 164 -3.23 0.56 21.42
C SER A 164 -3.82 1.85 20.82
N SER A 165 -3.06 2.94 20.76
CA SER A 165 -3.49 4.16 20.07
C SER A 165 -3.47 4.00 18.55
N ARG A 166 -2.75 3.00 18.03
CA ARG A 166 -2.63 2.69 16.61
C ARG A 166 -3.53 1.53 16.21
N SER A 167 -3.78 1.41 14.91
CA SER A 167 -4.58 0.32 14.35
C SER A 167 -3.81 -0.99 14.12
N PHE A 168 -2.59 -1.14 14.68
CA PHE A 168 -1.68 -2.26 14.38
C PHE A 168 -1.67 -3.36 15.44
N SER A 169 -2.28 -3.19 16.61
CA SER A 169 -2.36 -4.24 17.64
C SER A 169 -2.89 -5.60 17.15
N PRO A 170 -3.86 -5.67 16.21
CA PRO A 170 -4.28 -6.96 15.66
C PRO A 170 -3.19 -7.73 14.89
N LEU A 171 -2.05 -7.13 14.58
CA LEU A 171 -0.92 -7.79 13.92
C LEU A 171 -0.17 -8.74 14.85
N GLU A 172 -0.31 -8.61 16.18
CA GLU A 172 0.30 -9.52 17.16
C GLU A 172 -0.11 -10.98 16.92
N LYS A 173 -1.30 -11.22 16.36
CA LYS A 173 -1.81 -12.56 16.04
C LYS A 173 -0.94 -13.33 15.04
N PHE A 174 -0.12 -12.62 14.24
CA PHE A 174 0.78 -13.23 13.27
C PHE A 174 2.11 -13.69 13.89
N GLY A 175 2.33 -13.41 15.17
CA GLY A 175 3.48 -13.87 15.94
C GLY A 175 4.73 -13.00 15.77
N GLN A 176 5.73 -13.30 16.61
CA GLN A 176 6.97 -12.53 16.70
C GLN A 176 7.74 -12.50 15.37
N ASN A 177 7.80 -13.62 14.65
CA ASN A 177 8.49 -13.73 13.36
C ASN A 177 8.01 -12.69 12.32
N PHE A 178 6.73 -12.33 12.36
CA PHE A 178 6.19 -11.27 11.51
C PHE A 178 6.53 -9.88 12.05
N LEU A 179 6.38 -9.67 13.36
CA LEU A 179 6.63 -8.36 13.98
C LEU A 179 8.10 -7.91 13.81
N GLU A 180 9.05 -8.84 13.74
CA GLU A 180 10.45 -8.57 13.38
C GLU A 180 10.63 -8.13 11.91
N LYS A 181 9.65 -8.44 11.06
CA LYS A 181 9.60 -8.07 9.64
C LYS A 181 8.66 -6.90 9.35
N LEU A 182 8.14 -6.26 10.39
CA LEU A 182 7.30 -5.07 10.30
C LEU A 182 8.11 -3.89 10.85
N ILE A 183 8.24 -2.83 10.06
CA ILE A 183 8.95 -1.61 10.43
C ILE A 183 8.03 -0.42 10.24
N GLY A 184 7.95 0.43 11.26
CA GLY A 184 7.34 1.74 11.18
C GLY A 184 8.38 2.81 10.96
N ILE A 185 8.16 3.70 10.01
CA ILE A 185 8.98 4.90 9.84
C ILE A 185 8.08 6.09 10.13
N GLU A 186 8.42 6.83 11.18
CA GLU A 186 7.78 8.09 11.51
C GLU A 186 8.62 9.22 10.97
N MET A 187 7.98 10.22 10.34
CA MET A 187 8.64 11.44 9.90
C MET A 187 7.68 12.63 9.83
N PRO A 188 8.16 13.87 10.01
CA PRO A 188 7.34 15.06 9.89
C PRO A 188 7.12 15.37 8.41
N HIS A 189 5.91 15.10 7.91
CA HIS A 189 5.52 15.41 6.53
C HIS A 189 4.02 15.74 6.46
N LYS A 190 3.67 16.81 5.72
CA LYS A 190 2.28 17.31 5.62
C LYS A 190 1.32 16.29 5.03
N LEU A 191 1.76 15.52 4.02
CA LEU A 191 0.96 14.43 3.46
C LEU A 191 0.67 13.35 4.51
N LEU A 192 1.68 12.99 5.32
CA LEU A 192 1.55 11.94 6.33
C LEU A 192 0.63 12.34 7.51
N GLU A 193 0.39 13.64 7.70
CA GLU A 193 -0.64 14.11 8.64
C GLU A 193 -2.03 13.64 8.23
N ARG A 194 -2.24 13.41 6.92
CA ARG A 194 -3.53 13.07 6.35
C ARG A 194 -3.65 11.60 5.94
N VAL A 195 -2.56 10.92 5.59
CA VAL A 195 -2.53 9.53 5.10
C VAL A 195 -1.39 8.71 5.71
N THR A 196 -1.53 7.39 5.74
CA THR A 196 -0.47 6.43 6.07
C THR A 196 -0.14 5.59 4.84
N PHE A 197 1.14 5.47 4.50
CA PHE A 197 1.58 4.60 3.40
C PHE A 197 2.08 3.27 3.93
N VAL A 198 1.80 2.19 3.21
CA VAL A 198 2.32 0.86 3.49
C VAL A 198 3.04 0.34 2.25
N ASP A 199 4.35 0.21 2.35
CA ASP A 199 5.16 -0.51 1.37
C ASP A 199 5.18 -2.00 1.73
N THR A 200 4.92 -2.85 0.75
CA THR A 200 4.93 -4.30 0.94
C THR A 200 6.15 -4.93 0.28
N PRO A 201 6.64 -6.07 0.82
CA PRO A 201 7.66 -6.85 0.15
C PRO A 201 7.29 -7.16 -1.29
N GLY A 202 8.26 -7.05 -2.20
CA GLY A 202 8.06 -7.45 -3.60
C GLY A 202 7.66 -8.92 -3.72
N ILE A 203 6.63 -9.18 -4.53
CA ILE A 203 6.24 -10.55 -4.89
C ILE A 203 7.29 -11.10 -5.87
N ILE A 204 7.83 -12.28 -5.57
CA ILE A 204 8.83 -12.96 -6.40
C ILE A 204 8.21 -14.27 -6.87
N GLU A 205 8.14 -14.47 -8.17
CA GLU A 205 7.65 -15.71 -8.78
C GLU A 205 8.74 -16.79 -8.72
N ASN A 206 8.37 -18.03 -8.38
CA ASN A 206 9.25 -19.20 -8.33
C ASN A 206 10.36 -19.22 -7.26
N ARG A 207 10.00 -19.30 -5.97
CA ARG A 207 10.91 -19.92 -4.97
C ARG A 207 10.16 -20.86 -4.02
N LYS A 208 10.48 -22.16 -4.13
CA LYS A 208 10.32 -23.12 -3.03
C LYS A 208 11.02 -22.52 -1.80
N GLN A 209 10.28 -22.29 -0.72
CA GLN A 209 10.81 -21.89 0.59
C GLN A 209 11.79 -20.69 0.57
N GLN A 210 11.27 -19.47 0.51
CA GLN A 210 11.56 -18.62 1.66
C GLN A 210 10.38 -18.82 2.59
N GLU A 211 10.54 -19.71 3.56
CA GLU A 211 9.74 -19.65 4.77
C GLU A 211 10.01 -18.26 5.35
N ARG A 212 9.19 -17.27 4.97
CA ARG A 212 9.26 -15.90 5.48
C ARG A 212 9.15 -15.86 7.01
N GLY A 213 8.84 -17.00 7.63
CA GLY A 213 8.66 -17.19 9.07
C GLY A 213 7.25 -16.84 9.51
N TYR A 214 6.39 -16.38 8.58
CA TYR A 214 5.04 -15.89 8.86
C TYR A 214 4.09 -16.14 7.66
N PRO A 215 2.76 -16.17 7.90
CA PRO A 215 1.76 -16.36 6.85
C PRO A 215 1.60 -15.09 6.00
N PHE A 216 2.42 -14.94 4.96
CA PHE A 216 2.45 -13.75 4.09
C PHE A 216 1.08 -13.39 3.51
N ASN A 217 0.36 -14.37 2.97
CA ASN A 217 -0.96 -14.14 2.38
C ASN A 217 -1.96 -13.59 3.40
N ASP A 218 -1.97 -14.09 4.64
CA ASP A 218 -2.91 -13.61 5.67
C ASP A 218 -2.55 -12.20 6.16
N VAL A 219 -1.25 -11.88 6.21
CA VAL A 219 -0.76 -10.53 6.50
C VAL A 219 -1.16 -9.57 5.38
N CYS A 220 -0.93 -9.93 4.11
CA CYS A 220 -1.35 -9.14 2.95
C CYS A 220 -2.87 -8.91 2.98
N GLN A 221 -3.66 -9.95 3.26
CA GLN A 221 -5.11 -9.82 3.40
C GLN A 221 -5.48 -8.84 4.51
N TRP A 222 -4.77 -8.84 5.64
CA TRP A 222 -5.04 -7.90 6.73
C TRP A 222 -4.84 -6.44 6.32
N PHE A 223 -3.78 -6.15 5.55
CA PHE A 223 -3.51 -4.81 5.01
C PHE A 223 -4.52 -4.44 3.92
N ILE A 224 -4.77 -5.34 2.97
CA ILE A 224 -5.81 -5.18 1.94
C ILE A 224 -7.16 -4.86 2.59
N ASP A 225 -7.46 -5.53 3.71
CA ASP A 225 -8.73 -5.32 4.37
C ASP A 225 -8.91 -3.93 4.96
N ARG A 226 -7.80 -3.28 5.33
CA ARG A 226 -7.76 -1.98 6.00
C ARG A 226 -7.36 -0.84 5.09
N ALA A 227 -6.82 -1.13 3.91
CA ALA A 227 -6.47 -0.13 2.91
C ALA A 227 -7.74 0.59 2.43
N ASP A 228 -7.64 1.91 2.32
CA ASP A 228 -8.66 2.76 1.69
C ASP A 228 -8.38 2.92 0.19
N LEU A 229 -7.09 2.82 -0.20
CA LEU A 229 -6.62 2.83 -1.59
C LEU A 229 -5.50 1.80 -1.75
N ILE A 230 -5.52 1.05 -2.85
CA ILE A 230 -4.57 0.00 -3.15
C ILE A 230 -3.92 0.29 -4.50
N PHE A 231 -2.64 0.63 -4.48
CA PHE A 231 -1.84 0.77 -5.69
C PHE A 231 -1.22 -0.57 -6.05
N VAL A 232 -1.62 -1.12 -7.20
CA VAL A 232 -0.99 -2.31 -7.78
C VAL A 232 -0.04 -1.85 -8.88
N VAL A 233 1.25 -1.92 -8.58
CA VAL A 233 2.33 -1.38 -9.41
C VAL A 233 2.95 -2.48 -10.26
N PHE A 234 3.09 -2.19 -11.55
CA PHE A 234 3.68 -3.05 -12.55
C PHE A 234 4.82 -2.33 -13.27
N ASP A 235 5.81 -3.10 -13.69
CA ASP A 235 6.84 -2.66 -14.64
C ASP A 235 6.46 -3.23 -16.01
N PRO A 236 6.26 -2.39 -17.04
CA PRO A 236 5.79 -2.83 -18.35
C PRO A 236 6.81 -3.73 -19.06
N THR A 237 8.08 -3.68 -18.64
CA THR A 237 9.14 -4.55 -19.19
C THR A 237 9.16 -5.95 -18.56
N LYS A 238 8.45 -6.15 -17.44
CA LYS A 238 8.43 -7.38 -16.63
C LYS A 238 7.00 -7.81 -16.29
N LEU A 239 6.09 -7.71 -17.26
CA LEU A 239 4.71 -8.18 -17.11
C LEU A 239 4.63 -9.71 -17.18
N ASP A 240 5.13 -10.37 -16.14
CA ASP A 240 4.82 -11.76 -15.87
C ASP A 240 3.70 -11.81 -14.83
N VAL A 241 2.59 -12.47 -15.18
CA VAL A 241 1.48 -12.72 -14.27
C VAL A 241 1.54 -14.18 -13.85
N GLY A 242 2.34 -14.45 -12.82
CA GLY A 242 2.49 -15.76 -12.22
C GLY A 242 1.53 -16.01 -11.06
N LEU A 243 1.66 -17.20 -10.48
CA LEU A 243 0.73 -17.74 -9.49
C LEU A 243 0.55 -16.85 -8.25
N GLU A 244 1.63 -16.25 -7.75
CA GLU A 244 1.60 -15.39 -6.55
C GLU A 244 0.81 -14.09 -6.80
N LEU A 245 0.94 -13.51 -8.00
CA LEU A 245 0.17 -12.35 -8.38
C LEU A 245 -1.30 -12.71 -8.57
N GLU A 246 -1.61 -13.87 -9.16
CA GLU A 246 -3.00 -14.37 -9.22
C GLU A 246 -3.60 -14.55 -7.82
N MET A 247 -2.84 -15.08 -6.86
CA MET A 247 -3.28 -15.21 -5.47
C MET A 247 -3.58 -13.84 -4.86
N LEU A 248 -2.74 -12.84 -5.11
CA LEU A 248 -2.98 -11.46 -4.68
C LEU A 248 -4.29 -10.91 -5.25
N PHE A 249 -4.55 -11.06 -6.54
CA PHE A 249 -5.81 -10.58 -7.14
C PHE A 249 -7.03 -11.34 -6.61
N LYS A 250 -6.91 -12.62 -6.28
CA LYS A 250 -7.98 -13.37 -5.60
C LYS A 250 -8.30 -12.78 -4.23
N GLN A 251 -7.30 -12.29 -3.50
CA GLN A 251 -7.48 -11.61 -2.20
C GLN A 251 -8.11 -10.21 -2.34
N LEU A 252 -7.88 -9.55 -3.47
CA LEU A 252 -8.45 -8.24 -3.79
C LEU A 252 -9.92 -8.31 -4.25
N LYS A 253 -10.47 -9.52 -4.44
CA LYS A 253 -11.85 -9.73 -4.86
C LYS A 253 -12.84 -9.13 -3.84
N GLY A 254 -13.79 -8.35 -4.32
CA GLY A 254 -14.75 -7.58 -3.51
C GLY A 254 -14.26 -6.21 -3.06
N ARG A 255 -13.03 -5.82 -3.43
CA ARG A 255 -12.40 -4.52 -3.10
C ARG A 255 -11.95 -3.75 -4.34
N GLU A 256 -12.55 -4.06 -5.49
CA GLU A 256 -12.11 -3.57 -6.79
C GLU A 256 -12.21 -2.04 -6.91
N SER A 257 -13.18 -1.43 -6.22
CA SER A 257 -13.32 0.04 -6.15
C SER A 257 -12.11 0.76 -5.52
N GLN A 258 -11.35 0.05 -4.68
CA GLN A 258 -10.17 0.58 -3.98
C GLN A 258 -8.89 0.40 -4.80
N ILE A 259 -8.92 -0.39 -5.86
CA ILE A 259 -7.74 -0.74 -6.66
C ILE A 259 -7.47 0.38 -7.67
N ARG A 260 -6.19 0.74 -7.80
CA ARG A 260 -5.65 1.57 -8.87
C ARG A 260 -4.40 0.90 -9.42
N ILE A 261 -4.40 0.65 -10.72
CA ILE A 261 -3.29 -0.05 -11.38
C ILE A 261 -2.32 1.00 -11.92
N ILE A 262 -1.03 0.77 -11.72
CA ILE A 262 0.03 1.69 -12.14
C ILE A 262 1.02 0.93 -13.02
N LEU A 263 1.16 1.34 -14.27
CA LEU A 263 2.28 0.97 -15.12
C LEU A 263 3.40 1.99 -14.91
N ASN A 264 4.34 1.64 -14.03
CA ASN A 264 5.49 2.47 -13.68
C ASN A 264 6.65 2.25 -14.65
N LYS A 265 7.58 3.19 -14.77
CA LYS A 265 8.73 3.12 -15.70
C LYS A 265 8.33 2.98 -17.17
N ALA A 266 7.20 3.57 -17.53
CA ALA A 266 6.65 3.50 -18.88
C ALA A 266 7.49 4.25 -19.93
N ASP A 267 8.39 5.14 -19.49
CA ASP A 267 9.36 5.86 -20.33
C ASP A 267 10.47 4.97 -20.89
N ASN A 268 10.66 3.76 -20.33
CA ASN A 268 11.59 2.77 -20.87
C ASN A 268 11.10 2.10 -22.16
N LEU A 269 9.84 2.33 -22.56
CA LEU A 269 9.25 1.73 -23.75
C LEU A 269 8.78 2.79 -24.73
N ALA A 270 8.91 2.47 -26.02
CA ALA A 270 8.26 3.24 -27.08
C ALA A 270 6.73 3.14 -26.95
N THR A 271 6.02 4.18 -27.39
CA THR A 271 4.55 4.27 -27.27
C THR A 271 3.82 3.06 -27.89
N GLN A 272 4.34 2.50 -28.99
CA GLN A 272 3.73 1.33 -29.64
C GLN A 272 3.80 0.07 -28.77
N ASP A 273 4.95 -0.18 -28.13
CA ASP A 273 5.12 -1.35 -27.26
C ASP A 273 4.35 -1.17 -25.95
N LEU A 274 4.28 0.06 -25.43
CA LEU A 274 3.44 0.40 -24.29
C LEU A 274 1.96 0.04 -24.53
N MET A 275 1.42 0.28 -25.73
CA MET A 275 0.04 -0.13 -26.06
C MET A 275 -0.14 -1.65 -26.12
N ARG A 276 0.88 -2.39 -26.59
CA ARG A 276 0.85 -3.87 -26.60
C ARG A 276 0.87 -4.44 -25.18
N VAL A 277 1.76 -3.91 -24.34
CA VAL A 277 1.90 -4.23 -22.92
C VAL A 277 0.60 -3.93 -22.17
N TYR A 278 -0.03 -2.78 -22.44
CA TYR A 278 -1.32 -2.42 -21.86
C TYR A 278 -2.41 -3.44 -22.22
N GLY A 279 -2.49 -3.86 -23.48
CA GLY A 279 -3.41 -4.91 -23.91
C GLY A 279 -3.14 -6.26 -23.25
N ALA A 280 -1.86 -6.64 -23.14
CA ALA A 280 -1.43 -7.87 -22.48
C ALA A 280 -1.78 -7.87 -20.98
N LEU A 281 -1.63 -6.72 -20.29
CA LEU A 281 -2.02 -6.57 -18.90
C LEU A 281 -3.50 -6.87 -18.71
N PHE A 282 -4.38 -6.24 -19.50
CA PHE A 282 -5.82 -6.49 -19.39
C PHE A 282 -6.20 -7.91 -19.74
N TRP A 283 -5.54 -8.52 -20.73
CA TRP A 283 -5.74 -9.92 -21.06
C TRP A 283 -5.45 -10.83 -19.86
N SER A 284 -4.33 -10.60 -19.18
CA SER A 284 -3.92 -11.39 -18.01
C SER A 284 -4.76 -11.10 -16.76
N LEU A 285 -5.26 -9.87 -16.61
CA LEU A 285 -6.10 -9.47 -15.47
C LEU A 285 -7.57 -9.81 -15.64
N ALA A 286 -8.07 -9.93 -16.88
CA ALA A 286 -9.46 -10.25 -17.17
C ALA A 286 -10.02 -11.47 -16.40
N PRO A 287 -9.31 -12.61 -16.28
CA PRO A 287 -9.81 -13.73 -15.49
C PRO A 287 -9.75 -13.50 -13.98
N LEU A 288 -8.94 -12.54 -13.52
CA LEU A 288 -8.67 -12.30 -12.10
C LEU A 288 -9.58 -11.24 -11.47
N ILE A 289 -10.08 -10.30 -12.28
CA ILE A 289 -10.92 -9.20 -11.82
C ILE A 289 -12.37 -9.44 -12.26
N ASN A 290 -13.26 -9.63 -11.29
CA ASN A 290 -14.67 -9.92 -11.55
C ASN A 290 -15.51 -8.64 -11.57
N VAL A 291 -15.20 -7.74 -12.50
CA VAL A 291 -15.86 -6.43 -12.65
C VAL A 291 -16.45 -6.25 -14.04
N THR A 292 -17.54 -5.51 -14.11
CA THR A 292 -18.18 -5.13 -15.37
C THR A 292 -17.43 -4.01 -16.08
N GLU A 293 -16.67 -3.20 -15.33
CA GLU A 293 -15.88 -2.08 -15.84
C GLU A 293 -14.40 -2.27 -15.47
N PRO A 294 -13.47 -2.15 -16.44
CA PRO A 294 -12.05 -2.34 -16.17
C PRO A 294 -11.53 -1.28 -15.18
N PRO A 295 -10.63 -1.65 -14.24
CA PRO A 295 -10.02 -0.69 -13.33
C PRO A 295 -9.19 0.35 -14.09
N ARG A 296 -9.12 1.57 -13.54
CA ARG A 296 -8.27 2.64 -14.07
C ARG A 296 -6.79 2.23 -13.98
N VAL A 297 -6.09 2.37 -15.09
CA VAL A 297 -4.64 2.16 -15.22
C VAL A 297 -3.98 3.51 -15.48
N TYR A 298 -3.03 3.89 -14.62
CA TYR A 298 -2.19 5.07 -14.81
C TYR A 298 -0.86 4.67 -15.43
N VAL A 299 -0.38 5.46 -16.36
CA VAL A 299 0.82 5.16 -17.13
C VAL A 299 1.78 6.33 -17.04
N SER A 300 2.87 6.17 -16.29
CA SER A 300 3.87 7.20 -16.09
C SER A 300 5.14 6.59 -15.45
N SER A 301 6.13 7.43 -15.14
CA SER A 301 7.32 7.03 -14.40
C SER A 301 7.43 7.87 -13.13
N PHE A 302 7.24 7.23 -11.97
CA PHE A 302 7.10 7.88 -10.67
C PHE A 302 8.45 7.99 -9.97
N TRP A 303 9.33 8.80 -10.55
CA TRP A 303 10.69 9.08 -10.08
C TRP A 303 11.08 10.53 -10.41
N PRO A 304 12.05 11.14 -9.72
CA PRO A 304 12.29 12.58 -9.87
C PRO A 304 13.07 12.96 -11.13
N TYR A 305 13.59 12.00 -11.90
CA TYR A 305 14.36 12.26 -13.11
C TYR A 305 13.48 12.57 -14.32
N ASP A 306 14.03 13.33 -15.28
CA ASP A 306 13.35 13.64 -16.54
C ASP A 306 13.01 12.39 -17.34
N TYR A 307 11.91 12.45 -18.10
CA TYR A 307 11.47 11.33 -18.92
C TYR A 307 12.42 11.11 -20.09
N ALA A 308 12.52 9.85 -20.56
CA ALA A 308 13.22 9.53 -21.79
C ALA A 308 12.76 10.41 -22.97
N PRO A 309 13.65 10.80 -23.89
CA PRO A 309 13.40 11.86 -24.88
C PRO A 309 12.20 11.58 -25.81
N ASP A 310 11.92 10.32 -26.11
CA ASP A 310 10.81 9.90 -26.99
C ASP A 310 9.46 9.74 -26.26
N THR A 311 9.41 10.10 -24.97
CA THR A 311 8.22 9.95 -24.13
C THR A 311 7.25 11.12 -24.32
N SER A 312 5.95 10.82 -24.37
CA SER A 312 4.92 11.84 -24.33
C SER A 312 4.81 12.45 -22.93
N ARG A 313 5.62 13.49 -22.67
CA ARG A 313 5.71 14.16 -21.36
C ARG A 313 4.35 14.67 -20.86
N GLU A 314 3.54 15.21 -21.77
CA GLU A 314 2.23 15.76 -21.41
C GLU A 314 1.24 14.67 -21.00
N LEU A 315 1.23 13.52 -21.69
CA LEU A 315 0.39 12.39 -21.31
C LEU A 315 0.77 11.89 -19.92
N PHE A 316 2.07 11.65 -19.69
CA PHE A 316 2.57 11.10 -18.42
C PHE A 316 2.31 12.06 -17.26
N LYS A 317 2.47 13.37 -17.48
CA LYS A 317 2.13 14.40 -16.49
C LYS A 317 0.64 14.42 -16.17
N ARG A 318 -0.24 14.28 -17.17
CA ARG A 318 -1.70 14.22 -16.95
C ARG A 318 -2.12 12.96 -16.19
N GLU A 319 -1.55 11.80 -16.51
CA GLU A 319 -1.80 10.56 -15.77
C GLU A 319 -1.29 10.65 -14.33
N GLU A 320 -0.14 11.30 -14.12
CA GLU A 320 0.39 11.57 -12.79
C GLU A 320 -0.54 12.47 -11.96
N ILE A 321 -1.01 13.59 -12.54
CA ILE A 321 -1.99 14.47 -11.89
C ILE A 321 -3.27 13.71 -11.56
N SER A 322 -3.78 12.90 -12.50
CA SER A 322 -5.01 12.12 -12.29
C SER A 322 -4.87 11.11 -11.13
N LEU A 323 -3.68 10.51 -10.96
CA LEU A 323 -3.38 9.63 -9.83
C LEU A 323 -3.40 10.40 -8.50
N LEU A 324 -2.80 11.58 -8.48
CA LEU A 324 -2.73 12.45 -7.29
C LEU A 324 -4.11 12.99 -6.90
N GLU A 325 -4.96 13.30 -7.88
CA GLU A 325 -6.35 13.68 -7.65
C GLU A 325 -7.15 12.54 -7.00
N ASP A 326 -7.01 11.32 -7.50
CA ASP A 326 -7.64 10.13 -6.89
C ASP A 326 -7.16 9.89 -5.46
N LEU A 327 -5.85 10.04 -5.21
CA LEU A 327 -5.29 9.96 -3.87
C LEU A 327 -5.89 11.05 -2.96
N ASN A 328 -5.94 12.30 -3.43
CA ASN A 328 -6.51 13.40 -2.65
C ASN A 328 -8.01 13.19 -2.40
N GLN A 329 -8.76 12.64 -3.35
CA GLN A 329 -10.17 12.33 -3.19
C GLN A 329 -10.40 11.30 -2.06
N VAL A 330 -9.57 10.25 -1.99
CA VAL A 330 -9.64 9.27 -0.88
C VAL A 330 -9.34 9.93 0.45
N ILE A 331 -8.38 10.84 0.49
CA ILE A 331 -8.02 11.59 1.70
C ILE A 331 -9.16 12.54 2.12
N GLU A 332 -9.81 13.22 1.19
CA GLU A 332 -10.92 14.12 1.46
C GLU A 332 -12.18 13.35 1.91
N ASN A 333 -12.47 12.21 1.29
CA ASN A 333 -13.63 11.36 1.59
C ASN A 333 -13.42 10.46 2.83
N ARG A 334 -12.31 10.60 3.55
CA ARG A 334 -11.96 9.75 4.70
C ARG A 334 -13.04 9.67 5.77
N MET A 335 -13.77 10.77 6.01
CA MET A 335 -14.88 10.79 6.98
C MET A 335 -16.05 9.95 6.50
N GLU A 336 -16.45 10.11 5.25
CA GLU A 336 -17.58 9.39 4.66
C GLU A 336 -17.29 7.89 4.63
N ASN A 337 -16.06 7.52 4.23
CA ASN A 337 -15.60 6.14 4.25
C ASN A 337 -15.64 5.55 5.66
N LYS A 338 -15.21 6.31 6.68
CA LYS A 338 -15.27 5.87 8.08
C LYS A 338 -16.70 5.71 8.58
N ILE A 339 -17.60 6.64 8.24
CA ILE A 339 -19.02 6.56 8.58
C ILE A 339 -19.65 5.32 7.93
N ALA A 340 -19.40 5.10 6.63
CA ALA A 340 -19.90 3.95 5.90
C ALA A 340 -19.41 2.63 6.52
N PHE A 341 -18.13 2.58 6.89
CA PHE A 341 -17.53 1.42 7.57
C PHE A 341 -18.21 1.11 8.91
N ILE A 342 -18.32 2.10 9.80
CA ILE A 342 -18.97 1.93 11.11
C ILE A 342 -20.44 1.55 10.94
N ARG A 343 -21.14 2.15 9.97
CA ARG A 343 -22.54 1.83 9.65
C ARG A 343 -22.69 0.38 9.18
N GLN A 344 -21.86 -0.08 8.25
CA GLN A 344 -21.89 -1.45 7.76
C GLN A 344 -21.60 -2.46 8.88
N HIS A 345 -20.65 -2.14 9.75
CA HIS A 345 -20.36 -2.94 10.93
C HIS A 345 -21.55 -3.01 11.88
N GLY A 346 -22.18 -1.87 12.20
CA GLY A 346 -23.40 -1.84 13.03
C GLY A 346 -24.57 -2.64 12.42
N ILE A 347 -24.75 -2.57 11.10
CA ILE A 347 -25.73 -3.41 10.39
C ILE A 347 -25.40 -4.89 10.57
N ARG A 348 -24.12 -5.28 10.45
CA ARG A 348 -23.68 -6.67 10.59
C ARG A 348 -23.91 -7.20 12.00
N VAL A 349 -23.57 -6.42 13.03
CA VAL A 349 -23.86 -6.76 14.44
C VAL A 349 -25.36 -6.95 14.66
N ARG A 350 -26.19 -6.09 14.06
CA ARG A 350 -27.65 -6.20 14.14
C ARG A 350 -28.20 -7.42 13.40
N ILE A 351 -27.67 -7.79 12.24
CA ILE A 351 -28.11 -8.98 11.48
C ILE A 351 -27.67 -10.27 12.16
N HIS A 352 -26.49 -10.28 12.79
CA HIS A 352 -25.98 -11.46 13.51
C HIS A 352 -26.87 -11.84 14.71
N TRP A 353 -27.79 -10.97 15.13
CA TRP A 353 -28.86 -11.32 16.04
C TRP A 353 -29.81 -12.37 15.43
N PRO A 354 -29.89 -13.59 15.98
CA PRO A 354 -30.90 -14.55 15.54
C PRO A 354 -32.28 -13.99 15.92
N ALA A 355 -33.18 -13.93 14.96
CA ALA A 355 -34.57 -13.47 15.10
C ALA A 355 -35.45 -14.37 16.00
N GLY A 356 -35.00 -14.73 17.21
CA GLY A 356 -35.69 -15.70 18.06
C GLY A 356 -35.33 -15.76 19.54
N ARG A 357 -34.45 -14.90 20.09
CA ARG A 357 -34.32 -14.79 21.56
C ARG A 357 -35.03 -13.52 22.04
N PRO A 358 -36.10 -13.59 22.85
CA PRO A 358 -36.64 -12.39 23.45
C PRO A 358 -35.57 -11.75 24.34
N LEU A 359 -35.45 -10.42 24.28
CA LEU A 359 -34.78 -9.64 25.30
C LEU A 359 -35.38 -10.08 26.64
N ARG A 360 -34.55 -10.63 27.56
CA ARG A 360 -35.02 -10.78 28.94
C ARG A 360 -35.41 -9.37 29.41
N PRO A 361 -36.60 -9.18 30.00
CA PRO A 361 -37.10 -7.84 30.35
C PRO A 361 -36.32 -7.13 31.45
N ASP A 362 -35.23 -7.71 31.94
CA ASP A 362 -34.57 -7.29 33.17
C ASP A 362 -33.11 -6.93 32.87
N LEU A 363 -32.88 -5.79 32.22
CA LEU A 363 -31.62 -5.04 32.21
C LEU A 363 -31.89 -3.55 31.98
#